data_AF-A0A923ZTG6-F1
#
_entry.id   AF-A0A923ZTG6-F1
#
_cell.length_a   1.000
_cell.length_b   1.000
_cell.length_c   1.000
_cell.angle_alpha   90.00
_cell.angle_beta   90.00
_cell.angle_gamma   90.00
#
_symmetry.space_group_name_H-M   'P 1'
#
loop_
_entity.id
_entity.type
_entity.pdbx_description
1 polymer ?
#
loop_
_entity_poly.entity_id
_entity_poly.type
_entity_poly.pdbx_seq_one_letter_code
_entity_poly.pdbx_strand_id
1 'polypeptide(L)' 'MELNPSNADGHEVEFTRQEIKILKLASDGHLNKEIADHLKIAETTVKRHRQNCMRKLGIKGKQAMNRFLMKFKG' A
#
# COMPACT_ATOMS: atom_id res chain seq x y z
N MET A 1 6.11 -14.89 -10.78
CA MET A 1 7.17 -14.60 -9.80
C MET A 1 6.68 -13.41 -9.00
N GLU A 2 6.13 -13.67 -7.82
CA GLU A 2 5.49 -12.67 -6.97
C GLU A 2 6.55 -11.66 -6.49
N LEU A 3 6.25 -10.38 -6.60
CA LEU A 3 7.11 -9.33 -6.08
C LEU A 3 6.95 -9.33 -4.57
N ASN A 4 7.85 -10.01 -3.86
CA ASN A 4 7.77 -10.01 -2.42
C ASN A 4 8.26 -8.66 -1.89
N PRO A 5 7.41 -7.87 -1.21
CA PRO A 5 7.79 -6.56 -0.76
C PRO A 5 8.79 -6.71 0.38
N SER A 6 10.05 -6.36 0.17
CA SER A 6 11.05 -6.33 1.25
C SER A 6 11.00 -4.97 1.96
N ASN A 7 11.16 -4.97 3.29
CA ASN A 7 11.40 -3.75 4.05
C ASN A 7 12.83 -3.23 3.81
N ALA A 8 13.14 -2.07 4.37
CA ALA A 8 14.46 -1.44 4.27
C ALA A 8 15.64 -2.31 4.77
N ASP A 9 15.36 -3.34 5.56
CA ASP A 9 16.33 -4.27 6.16
C ASP A 9 16.45 -5.58 5.37
N GLY A 10 15.73 -5.71 4.24
CA GLY A 10 15.78 -6.89 3.36
C GLY A 10 14.84 -8.03 3.77
N HIS A 11 14.04 -7.87 4.83
CA HIS A 11 13.06 -8.87 5.25
C HIS A 11 11.75 -8.77 4.48
N GLU A 12 11.13 -9.91 4.21
CA GLU A 12 9.80 -10.01 3.61
C GLU A 12 8.74 -9.31 4.48
N VAL A 13 7.92 -8.47 3.85
CA VAL A 13 6.86 -7.72 4.52
C VAL A 13 5.54 -8.43 4.33
N GLU A 14 4.96 -8.88 5.44
CA GLU A 14 3.60 -9.40 5.44
C GLU A 14 2.57 -8.28 5.58
N PHE A 15 1.75 -8.13 4.54
CA PHE A 15 0.59 -7.24 4.55
C PHE A 15 -0.68 -8.00 4.95
N THR A 16 -1.55 -7.32 5.69
CA THR A 16 -2.89 -7.83 5.94
C THR A 16 -3.71 -7.83 4.66
N ARG A 17 -4.79 -8.64 4.61
CA ARG A 17 -5.71 -8.68 3.46
C ARG A 17 -6.25 -7.29 3.07
N GLN A 18 -6.51 -6.42 4.04
CA GLN A 18 -6.98 -5.04 3.77
C GLN A 18 -5.87 -4.15 3.21
N GLU A 19 -4.65 -4.27 3.71
CA GLU A 19 -3.49 -3.55 3.18
C GLU A 19 -3.20 -3.97 1.73
N ILE A 20 -3.25 -5.27 1.41
CA ILE A 20 -3.09 -5.78 0.04
C ILE A 20 -4.14 -5.18 -0.90
N LYS A 21 -5.42 -5.18 -0.52
CA LYS A 21 -6.49 -4.57 -1.31
C LYS A 21 -6.24 -3.10 -1.62
N ILE A 22 -5.79 -2.34 -0.61
CA ILE A 22 -5.50 -0.92 -0.74
C ILE A 22 -4.27 -0.70 -1.63
N LEU A 23 -3.21 -1.51 -1.46
CA LEU A 23 -2.01 -1.43 -2.30
C LEU A 23 -2.31 -1.74 -3.76
N LYS A 24 -3.18 -2.73 -4.03
CA LYS A 24 -3.60 -3.11 -5.38
C LYS A 24 -4.37 -1.98 -6.08
N LEU A 25 -5.40 -1.44 -5.44
CA LEU A 25 -6.15 -0.31 -6.01
C LEU A 25 -5.25 0.93 -6.18
N ALA A 26 -4.33 1.16 -5.24
CA ALA A 26 -3.38 2.25 -5.34
C ALA A 26 -2.34 2.07 -6.45
N SER A 27 -1.88 0.83 -6.73
CA SER A 27 -1.00 0.54 -7.87
C SER A 27 -1.73 0.72 -9.20
N ASP A 28 -3.04 0.50 -9.22
CA ASP A 28 -3.91 0.76 -10.38
C ASP A 28 -4.20 2.26 -10.60
N GLY A 29 -3.69 3.14 -9.73
CA GLY A 29 -3.80 4.60 -9.88
C GLY A 29 -4.95 5.24 -9.12
N HIS A 30 -5.74 4.50 -8.35
CA HIS A 30 -6.88 5.04 -7.59
C HIS A 30 -6.41 5.97 -6.45
N LEU A 31 -7.11 7.09 -6.29
CA LEU A 31 -6.96 8.03 -5.19
C LEU A 31 -7.55 7.46 -3.89
N ASN A 32 -7.14 7.98 -2.73
CA ASN A 32 -7.64 7.50 -1.44
C ASN A 32 -9.17 7.52 -1.32
N LYS A 33 -9.82 8.53 -1.92
CA LYS A 33 -11.27 8.66 -1.96
C LYS A 33 -11.91 7.56 -2.80
N GLU A 34 -11.37 7.30 -3.99
CA GLU A 34 -11.84 6.22 -4.88
C GLU A 34 -11.63 4.85 -4.22
N ILE A 35 -10.49 4.61 -3.58
CA ILE A 35 -10.24 3.38 -2.82
C ILE A 35 -11.26 3.21 -1.70
N ALA A 36 -11.59 4.29 -0.99
CA ALA A 36 -12.60 4.27 0.06
C ALA A 36 -13.98 3.91 -0.48
N ASP A 37 -14.37 4.47 -1.62
CA ASP A 37 -15.63 4.16 -2.30
C ASP A 37 -15.67 2.70 -2.77
N HIS A 38 -14.59 2.20 -3.39
CA HIS A 38 -14.48 0.80 -3.84
C HIS A 38 -14.57 -0.20 -2.69
N LEU A 39 -13.94 0.12 -1.54
CA LEU A 39 -13.90 -0.76 -0.37
C LEU A 39 -15.05 -0.51 0.61
N LYS A 40 -15.91 0.47 0.36
CA LYS A 40 -17.01 0.92 1.23
C LYS A 40 -16.55 1.20 2.66
N ILE A 41 -15.45 1.94 2.80
CA ILE A 41 -14.86 2.37 4.09
C ILE A 41 -14.56 3.87 4.07
N ALA A 42 -14.24 4.46 5.22
CA ALA A 42 -13.85 5.87 5.28
C ALA A 42 -12.47 6.13 4.63
N GLU A 43 -12.31 7.29 3.98
CA GLU A 43 -11.02 7.74 3.41
C GLU A 43 -9.91 7.83 4.49
N THR A 44 -10.28 8.20 5.72
CA THR A 44 -9.37 8.22 6.88
C THR A 44 -8.84 6.83 7.22
N THR A 45 -9.67 5.79 7.06
CA THR A 45 -9.27 4.38 7.23
C THR A 45 -8.28 3.97 6.15
N VAL A 46 -8.51 4.36 4.89
CA VAL A 46 -7.55 4.14 3.78
C VAL A 46 -6.21 4.81 4.10
N LYS A 47 -6.21 6.07 4.55
CA LYS A 47 -5.00 6.79 4.96
C LYS A 47 -4.25 6.04 6.07
N ARG A 48 -4.96 5.53 7.09
CA ARG A 48 -4.37 4.75 8.18
C ARG A 48 -3.72 3.46 7.69
N HIS A 49 -4.38 2.71 6.82
CA HIS A 49 -3.80 1.51 6.23
C HIS A 49 -2.56 1.82 5.38
N ARG A 50 -2.58 2.88 4.58
CA ARG A 50 -1.39 3.31 3.81
C ARG A 50 -0.23 3.69 4.73
N GLN A 51 -0.50 4.35 5.85
CA GLN A 51 0.52 4.64 6.86
C GLN A 51 1.11 3.37 7.49
N ASN A 52 0.26 2.38 7.80
CA ASN A 52 0.74 1.09 8.29
C ASN A 52 1.60 0.37 7.24
N CYS A 53 1.20 0.38 5.96
CA CYS A 53 2.00 -0.18 4.87
C CYS A 53 3.38 0.48 4.79
N MET A 54 3.43 1.82 4.80
CA MET A 54 4.68 2.57 4.79
C MET A 54 5.57 2.23 5.99
N ARG A 55 4.98 2.10 7.19
CA ARG A 55 5.70 1.68 8.40
C ARG A 55 6.30 0.29 8.25
N LYS A 56 5.53 -0.68 7.76
CA LYS A 56 5.99 -2.05 7.52
C LYS A 56 7.12 -2.12 6.49
N LEU A 57 7.03 -1.31 5.44
CA LEU A 57 8.06 -1.18 4.40
C LEU A 57 9.30 -0.40 4.87
N GLY A 58 9.24 0.30 6.00
CA GLY A 58 10.31 1.20 6.45
C GLY A 58 10.48 2.45 5.57
N ILE A 59 9.49 2.79 4.75
CA ILE A 59 9.55 3.95 3.84
C ILE A 59 8.80 5.14 4.41
N LYS A 60 9.23 6.35 4.02
CA LYS A 60 8.60 7.61 4.43
C LYS A 60 8.26 8.48 3.23
N GLY A 61 7.08 9.09 3.29
CA GLY A 61 6.64 10.08 2.31
C GLY A 61 5.94 9.50 1.07
N LYS A 62 5.14 10.35 0.43
CA LYS A 62 4.33 10.02 -0.75
C LYS A 62 5.15 9.52 -1.94
N GLN A 63 6.31 10.13 -2.20
CA GLN A 63 7.18 9.76 -3.31
C GLN A 63 7.73 8.33 -3.16
N ALA A 64 8.17 7.94 -1.96
CA ALA A 64 8.67 6.59 -1.71
C ALA A 64 7.55 5.55 -1.87
N MET A 65 6.35 5.86 -1.36
CA MET A 65 5.17 5.03 -1.55
C MET A 65 4.81 4.87 -3.03
N ASN A 66 4.83 5.95 -3.82
CA ASN A 66 4.54 5.89 -5.25
C ASN A 66 5.57 5.03 -6.01
N ARG A 67 6.87 5.14 -5.68
CA ARG A 67 7.91 4.27 -6.27
C ARG A 67 7.70 2.80 -5.95
N PHE A 68 7.26 2.51 -4.72
CA PHE A 68 6.89 1.15 -4.34
C PHE A 68 5.69 0.66 -5.16
N LEU A 69 4.62 1.46 -5.26
CA LEU A 69 3.40 1.10 -6.00
C LEU A 69 3.67 0.88 -7.50
N MET A 70 4.57 1.63 -8.13
CA MET A 70 4.98 1.40 -9.53
C MET A 70 5.59 0.01 -9.77
N LYS A 71 6.21 -0.56 -8.74
CA LYS A 71 6.81 -1.89 -8.78
C LYS A 71 5.90 -2.95 -8.18
N PHE A 72 4.78 -2.58 -7.56
CA PHE A 72 3.86 -3.50 -6.93
C PHE A 72 3.01 -4.16 -8.01
N LYS A 73 3.31 -5.42 -8.34
CA LYS A 73 2.40 -6.29 -9.10
C LYS A 73 1.81 -7.29 -8.11
N GLY A 74 0.54 -7.12 -7.76
CA GLY A 74 -0.24 -8.09 -6.98
C GLY A 74 -1.30 -8.79 -7.82
#